data_AF-A0A8J6C594-F1
#
_entry.id   AF-A0A8J6C594-F1
#
_cell.length_a   1.000
_cell.length_b   1.000
_cell.length_c   1.000
_cell.angle_alpha   90.00
_cell.angle_beta   90.00
_cell.angle_gamma   90.00
#
_symmetry.space_group_name_H-M   'P 1'
#
loop_
_entity.id
_entity.type
_entity.pdbx_description
1 polymer ?
#
loop_
_entity_poly.entity_id
_entity_poly.type
_entity_poly.pdbx_seq_one_letter_code
_entity_poly.pdbx_strand_id
1 'polypeptide(L)'
;MSDDEGPPMVKKSRIFYGSLADKEKERIFRGETSLGRAAVKAGIDAGNINIGGGESFDLEEHISERQAEVLAEFERRKRARQINVSTDDSEVKACLRALGEPITLFGEGPAERRERLRNVLSVVGTDALKKTKKEDEKSKTSSEEYQHTWYHEGPNTLKTARLWIARYSLPRAMQRLENAREYRSIPESIRTSQKQDLHKSLRSLNNFCSQIGDDRPLSFCHFSPNSKLLATACWSGLCKLWSIPDCQPIRTLRGHNTNVGAIVFHPKSTLSLDEKDVNLASCAADGSVKLWNLESDEPVADIEGHTVRVARVSWHPTGRFLGTTCYDKSWRLWDLEAQEEILHQEGHSKGVYDLAFHGDGSLAGTGGLDAFGRVWDLRTGRCIMFLEGHLKEIYSINFSPNGFHIATGSGDNTCKVWDLRQRRCIYTIPAHQNLISAVKFQRKYSRLHPECYIIGLRLSSS
;
A
#
# COMPACT_ATOMS: atom_id res chain seq x y z
N MET A 1 39.94 10.27 62.71
CA MET A 1 38.66 11.00 62.74
C MET A 1 37.96 10.60 61.44
N SER A 2 37.18 9.51 61.45
CA SER A 2 35.75 9.47 61.88
C SER A 2 34.92 10.29 60.87
N ASP A 3 33.93 9.77 60.13
CA ASP A 3 32.97 8.72 60.42
C ASP A 3 32.41 8.06 59.14
N ASP A 4 32.17 6.75 59.25
CA ASP A 4 31.39 5.90 58.35
C ASP A 4 30.14 5.50 59.16
N GLU A 5 28.97 6.06 58.84
CA GLU A 5 27.70 5.71 59.48
C GLU A 5 26.73 5.12 58.45
N GLY A 6 26.72 3.78 58.38
CA GLY A 6 25.62 3.01 57.80
C GLY A 6 24.48 2.80 58.82
N PRO A 7 23.23 2.61 58.36
CA PRO A 7 22.05 2.51 59.23
C PRO A 7 22.04 1.22 60.09
N PRO A 8 21.38 1.22 61.26
CA PRO A 8 21.47 0.14 62.23
C PRO A 8 20.74 -1.15 61.79
N MET A 9 21.42 -2.29 61.91
CA MET A 9 20.82 -3.61 61.76
C MET A 9 19.86 -3.93 62.91
N VAL A 10 18.56 -4.00 62.62
CA VAL A 10 17.56 -4.51 63.56
C VAL A 10 17.74 -6.01 63.76
N LYS A 11 18.16 -6.43 64.96
CA LYS A 11 18.18 -7.84 65.36
C LYS A 11 16.75 -8.39 65.37
N LYS A 12 16.43 -9.32 64.46
CA LYS A 12 15.19 -10.11 64.54
C LYS A 12 15.19 -10.92 65.84
N SER A 13 14.19 -10.73 66.69
CA SER A 13 13.94 -11.58 67.85
C SER A 13 13.61 -13.00 67.36
N ARG A 14 14.39 -14.00 67.80
CA ARG A 14 14.06 -15.41 67.61
C ARG A 14 12.90 -15.75 68.54
N ILE A 15 11.71 -15.92 67.97
CA ILE A 15 10.55 -16.45 68.69
C ILE A 15 10.76 -17.96 68.84
N PHE A 16 10.97 -18.40 70.07
CA PHE A 16 11.11 -19.81 70.42
C PHE A 16 9.72 -20.37 70.69
N TYR A 17 9.20 -21.22 69.81
CA TYR A 17 8.02 -22.02 70.13
C TYR A 17 8.48 -23.13 71.09
N GLY A 18 8.21 -22.97 72.38
CA GLY A 18 8.35 -24.06 73.34
C GLY A 18 7.50 -25.24 72.88
N SER A 19 8.08 -26.45 72.88
CA SER A 19 7.40 -27.64 72.38
C SER A 19 6.11 -27.87 73.18
N LEU A 20 5.00 -28.10 72.46
CA LEU A 20 3.69 -28.33 73.07
C LEU A 20 3.71 -29.51 74.07
N ALA A 21 4.66 -30.44 73.88
CA ALA A 21 4.85 -31.64 74.68
C ALA A 21 5.34 -31.35 76.11
N ASP A 22 6.07 -30.26 76.35
CA ASP A 22 6.62 -29.94 77.68
C ASP A 22 5.55 -29.30 78.58
N LYS A 23 4.67 -28.48 78.00
CA LYS A 23 3.47 -27.95 78.70
C LYS A 23 2.45 -29.04 79.03
N GLU A 24 2.32 -30.05 78.19
CA GLU A 24 1.45 -31.20 78.44
C GLU A 24 1.97 -32.10 79.57
N LYS A 25 3.30 -32.31 79.63
CA LYS A 25 3.94 -33.02 80.75
C LYS A 25 3.79 -32.29 82.09
N GLU A 26 3.90 -30.95 82.10
CA GLU A 26 3.65 -30.16 83.31
C GLU A 26 2.16 -30.21 83.76
N ARG A 27 1.22 -30.28 82.82
CA ARG A 27 -0.22 -30.45 83.12
C ARG A 27 -0.53 -31.81 83.73
N ILE A 28 0.09 -32.87 83.22
CA ILE A 28 -0.07 -34.24 83.73
C ILE A 28 0.60 -34.38 85.12
N PHE A 29 1.73 -33.68 85.35
CA PHE A 29 2.40 -33.66 86.66
C PHE A 29 1.60 -32.94 87.77
N ARG A 30 0.74 -31.97 87.41
CA ARG A 30 -0.08 -31.23 88.39
C ARG A 30 -1.38 -31.95 88.79
N GLY A 31 -1.69 -33.13 88.25
CA GLY A 31 -2.79 -33.97 88.74
C GLY A 31 -4.17 -33.29 88.74
N GLU A 32 -4.43 -32.36 87.81
CA GLU A 32 -5.74 -31.71 87.69
C GLU A 32 -6.61 -32.43 86.67
N THR A 33 -7.20 -33.55 87.08
CA THR A 33 -8.30 -34.19 86.35
C THR A 33 -9.61 -33.95 87.11
N SER A 34 -10.58 -33.32 86.43
CA SER A 34 -12.02 -33.20 86.79
C SER A 34 -12.60 -31.87 87.34
N LEU A 35 -12.27 -30.71 86.77
CA LEU A 35 -13.03 -29.45 87.03
C LEU A 35 -13.55 -28.71 85.78
N GLY A 36 -13.68 -29.40 84.64
CA GLY A 36 -14.00 -28.76 83.35
C GLY A 36 -15.46 -28.36 83.10
N ARG A 37 -16.45 -29.00 83.74
CA ARG A 37 -17.88 -28.75 83.46
C ARG A 37 -18.55 -27.79 84.44
N ALA A 38 -18.12 -27.77 85.70
CA ALA A 38 -18.68 -26.89 86.73
C ALA A 38 -18.15 -25.45 86.61
N ALA A 39 -16.88 -25.27 86.25
CA ALA A 39 -16.27 -23.95 86.06
C ALA A 39 -16.83 -23.20 84.84
N VAL A 40 -17.15 -23.93 83.76
CA VAL A 40 -17.78 -23.35 82.56
C VAL A 40 -19.20 -22.89 82.83
N LYS A 41 -19.97 -23.64 83.64
CA LYS A 41 -21.33 -23.26 84.04
C LYS A 41 -21.33 -22.04 84.97
N ALA A 42 -20.40 -21.97 85.93
CA ALA A 42 -20.22 -20.81 86.80
C ALA A 42 -19.77 -19.54 86.05
N GLY A 43 -19.00 -19.69 84.96
CA GLY A 43 -18.59 -18.57 84.11
C GLY A 43 -19.72 -17.97 83.27
N ILE A 44 -20.70 -18.79 82.87
CA ILE A 44 -21.91 -18.35 82.13
C ILE A 44 -22.85 -17.59 83.09
N ASP A 45 -23.09 -18.12 84.30
CA ASP A 45 -23.97 -17.47 85.29
C ASP A 45 -23.38 -16.16 85.87
N ALA A 46 -22.05 -16.02 85.88
CA ALA A 46 -21.36 -14.80 86.31
C ALA A 46 -21.28 -13.70 85.23
N GLY A 47 -21.89 -13.91 84.05
CA GLY A 47 -21.91 -12.92 82.96
C GLY A 47 -20.57 -12.69 82.25
N ASN A 48 -19.58 -13.55 82.47
CA ASN A 48 -18.22 -13.41 81.91
C ASN A 48 -18.00 -14.19 80.60
N ILE A 49 -19.03 -14.87 80.09
CA ILE A 49 -18.99 -15.61 78.83
C ILE A 49 -20.16 -15.15 77.94
N ASN A 50 -19.85 -14.28 76.98
CA ASN A 50 -20.80 -13.85 75.96
C ASN A 50 -20.97 -14.95 74.90
N ILE A 51 -22.10 -15.66 74.93
CA ILE A 51 -22.52 -16.54 73.83
C ILE A 51 -23.19 -15.64 72.79
N GLY A 52 -22.38 -15.05 71.91
CA GLY A 52 -22.87 -14.31 70.77
C GLY A 52 -23.62 -15.24 69.82
N GLY A 53 -24.92 -15.00 69.66
CA GLY A 53 -25.75 -15.64 68.64
C GLY A 53 -25.22 -15.32 67.24
N GLY A 54 -25.31 -16.32 66.35
CA GLY A 54 -24.73 -16.30 65.03
C GLY A 54 -25.28 -15.20 64.13
N GLU A 55 -24.51 -14.13 63.98
CA GLU A 55 -24.43 -13.35 62.76
C GLU A 55 -23.13 -13.78 62.05
N SER A 56 -23.26 -14.67 61.06
CA SER A 56 -22.17 -14.98 60.14
C SER A 56 -21.96 -13.77 59.23
N PHE A 57 -20.88 -13.03 59.47
CA PHE A 57 -20.38 -12.06 58.51
C PHE A 57 -19.72 -12.83 57.36
N ASP A 58 -20.19 -12.64 56.12
CA ASP A 58 -19.63 -13.21 54.88
C ASP A 58 -18.23 -12.64 54.56
N LEU A 59 -17.25 -12.94 55.42
CA LEU A 59 -15.83 -12.63 55.24
C LEU A 59 -15.05 -13.86 54.75
N GLU A 60 -15.59 -15.07 54.91
CA GLU A 60 -14.89 -16.32 54.56
C GLU A 60 -14.88 -16.62 53.06
N GLU A 61 -15.91 -16.24 52.29
CA GLU A 61 -15.94 -16.49 50.83
C GLU A 61 -14.86 -15.68 50.10
N HIS A 62 -14.68 -14.39 50.41
CA HIS A 62 -13.62 -13.56 49.79
C HIS A 62 -12.19 -13.94 50.22
N ILE A 63 -12.03 -14.51 51.43
CA ILE A 63 -10.73 -15.05 51.87
C ILE A 63 -10.42 -16.36 51.14
N SER A 64 -11.44 -17.19 50.90
CA SER A 64 -11.33 -18.43 50.12
C SER A 64 -11.03 -18.16 48.64
N GLU A 65 -11.70 -17.18 48.03
CA GLU A 65 -11.44 -16.75 46.66
C GLU A 65 -10.02 -16.21 46.50
N ARG A 66 -9.56 -15.32 47.40
CA ARG A 66 -8.16 -14.84 47.39
C ARG A 66 -7.15 -15.96 47.61
N GLN A 67 -7.43 -16.92 48.49
CA GLN A 67 -6.55 -18.08 48.67
C GLN A 67 -6.51 -18.95 47.41
N ALA A 68 -7.64 -19.16 46.74
CA ALA A 68 -7.73 -19.91 45.49
C ALA A 68 -6.98 -19.21 44.34
N GLU A 69 -7.08 -17.88 44.23
CA GLU A 69 -6.34 -17.07 43.25
C GLU A 69 -4.83 -17.16 43.46
N VAL A 70 -4.37 -17.03 44.71
CA VAL A 70 -2.95 -17.15 45.07
C VAL A 70 -2.42 -18.54 44.73
N LEU A 71 -3.18 -19.61 45.06
CA LEU A 71 -2.81 -20.98 44.70
C LEU A 71 -2.75 -21.17 43.17
N ALA A 72 -3.70 -20.61 42.42
CA ALA A 72 -3.70 -20.65 40.97
C ALA A 72 -2.50 -19.91 40.36
N GLU A 73 -2.09 -18.78 40.94
CA GLU A 73 -0.88 -18.04 40.53
C GLU A 73 0.40 -18.84 40.81
N PHE A 74 0.49 -19.50 41.97
CA PHE A 74 1.59 -20.40 42.29
C PHE A 74 1.68 -21.57 41.31
N GLU A 75 0.55 -22.18 40.95
CA GLU A 75 0.50 -23.24 39.95
C GLU A 75 0.92 -22.75 38.56
N ARG A 76 0.46 -21.57 38.12
CA ARG A 76 0.87 -20.95 36.85
C ARG A 76 2.38 -20.71 36.83
N ARG A 77 2.93 -20.14 37.90
CA ARG A 77 4.38 -19.90 38.03
C ARG A 77 5.19 -21.19 38.11
N LYS A 78 4.60 -22.28 38.60
CA LYS A 78 5.21 -23.61 38.58
C LYS A 78 5.21 -24.20 37.17
N ARG A 79 4.09 -24.09 36.43
CA ARG A 79 3.98 -24.49 35.03
C ARG A 79 4.93 -23.67 34.13
N ALA A 80 4.99 -22.35 34.30
CA ALA A 80 5.89 -21.45 33.55
C ALA A 80 7.37 -21.83 33.68
N ARG A 81 7.80 -22.31 34.86
CA ARG A 81 9.17 -22.79 35.10
C ARG A 81 9.48 -24.15 34.47
N GLN A 82 8.46 -24.96 34.24
CA GLN A 82 8.59 -26.27 33.59
C GLN A 82 8.56 -26.18 32.06
N ILE A 83 8.07 -25.07 31.50
CA ILE A 83 8.00 -24.86 30.05
C ILE A 83 9.35 -24.44 29.51
N ASN A 84 9.92 -25.28 28.66
CA ASN A 84 11.15 -24.98 27.95
C ASN A 84 10.86 -24.08 26.75
N VAL A 85 11.39 -22.85 26.80
CA VAL A 85 11.33 -21.87 25.71
C VAL A 85 12.74 -21.63 25.17
N SER A 86 12.85 -21.52 23.85
CA SER A 86 14.10 -21.23 23.15
C SER A 86 14.84 -20.00 23.72
N THR A 87 16.16 -20.02 23.61
CA THR A 87 17.05 -18.90 23.96
C THR A 87 17.08 -17.83 22.88
N ASP A 88 16.66 -18.16 21.66
CA ASP A 88 16.79 -17.31 20.50
C ASP A 88 15.63 -16.31 20.43
N ASP A 89 15.95 -15.02 20.48
CA ASP A 89 14.95 -13.95 20.53
C ASP A 89 14.06 -13.90 19.27
N SER A 90 14.59 -14.32 18.12
CA SER A 90 13.84 -14.43 16.86
C SER A 90 12.73 -15.48 16.96
N GLU A 91 13.01 -16.63 17.55
CA GLU A 91 12.02 -17.71 17.76
C GLU A 91 10.98 -17.30 18.82
N VAL A 92 11.42 -16.64 19.89
CA VAL A 92 10.51 -16.10 20.92
C VAL A 92 9.54 -15.08 20.30
N LYS A 93 10.03 -14.16 19.48
CA LYS A 93 9.20 -13.20 18.73
C LYS A 93 8.24 -13.89 17.76
N ALA A 94 8.68 -14.94 17.09
CA ALA A 94 7.83 -15.73 16.19
C ALA A 94 6.72 -16.46 16.95
N CYS A 95 7.03 -17.06 18.11
CA CYS A 95 6.04 -17.71 18.97
C CYS A 95 5.03 -16.72 19.54
N LEU A 96 5.46 -15.54 19.99
CA LEU A 96 4.54 -14.49 20.46
C LEU A 96 3.62 -14.01 19.33
N ARG A 97 4.16 -13.82 18.12
CA ARG A 97 3.36 -13.50 16.93
C ARG A 97 2.33 -14.59 16.63
N ALA A 98 2.74 -15.86 16.71
CA ALA A 98 1.85 -16.99 16.46
C ALA A 98 0.72 -17.11 17.51
N LEU A 99 0.96 -16.64 18.74
CA LEU A 99 -0.03 -16.59 19.81
C LEU A 99 -0.92 -15.34 19.75
N GLY A 100 -0.68 -14.41 18.81
CA GLY A 100 -1.40 -13.14 18.71
C GLY A 100 -1.03 -12.11 19.80
N GLU A 101 0.03 -12.37 20.57
CA GLU A 101 0.51 -11.49 21.62
C GLU A 101 1.42 -10.39 21.05
N PRO A 102 1.51 -9.21 21.71
CA PRO A 102 2.45 -8.16 21.31
C PRO A 102 3.89 -8.70 21.21
N ILE A 103 4.53 -8.52 20.05
CA ILE A 103 5.87 -9.07 19.77
C ILE A 103 6.92 -8.46 20.71
N THR A 104 6.81 -7.16 20.97
CA THR A 104 7.70 -6.40 21.86
C THR A 104 6.90 -5.37 22.63
N LEU A 105 7.14 -5.27 23.94
CA LEU A 105 6.63 -4.18 24.77
C LEU A 105 7.67 -3.06 24.89
N PHE A 106 7.23 -1.85 25.26
CA PHE A 106 8.11 -0.71 25.42
C PHE A 106 9.12 -0.95 26.56
N GLY A 107 10.41 -0.77 26.29
CA GLY A 107 11.48 -1.02 27.25
C GLY A 107 11.84 -2.49 27.47
N GLU A 108 11.15 -3.42 26.78
CA GLU A 108 11.30 -4.87 27.03
C GLU A 108 12.59 -5.45 26.43
N GLY A 109 13.45 -5.99 27.29
CA GLY A 109 14.64 -6.73 26.88
C GLY A 109 14.33 -8.13 26.33
N PRO A 110 15.25 -8.79 25.61
CA PRO A 110 15.08 -10.18 25.15
C PRO A 110 14.79 -11.19 26.29
N ALA A 111 15.38 -10.97 27.47
CA ALA A 111 15.17 -11.84 28.63
C ALA A 111 13.73 -11.74 29.19
N GLU A 112 13.23 -10.52 29.32
CA GLU A 112 11.87 -10.21 29.79
C GLU A 112 10.82 -10.73 28.81
N ARG A 113 11.07 -10.56 27.50
CA ARG A 113 10.22 -11.12 26.43
C ARG A 113 10.12 -12.64 26.48
N ARG A 114 11.25 -13.30 26.74
CA ARG A 114 11.30 -14.76 26.88
C ARG A 114 10.55 -15.22 28.13
N GLU A 115 10.64 -14.46 29.23
CA GLU A 115 9.86 -14.71 30.45
C GLU A 115 8.37 -14.49 30.24
N ARG A 116 7.99 -13.45 29.50
CA ARG A 116 6.60 -13.22 29.10
C ARG A 116 6.07 -14.36 28.25
N LEU A 117 6.81 -14.82 27.24
CA LEU A 117 6.40 -15.98 26.45
C LEU A 117 6.21 -17.23 27.32
N ARG A 118 7.09 -17.47 28.31
CA ARG A 118 6.90 -18.55 29.29
C ARG A 118 5.61 -18.39 30.09
N ASN A 119 5.32 -17.17 30.56
CA ASN A 119 4.11 -16.88 31.33
C ASN A 119 2.85 -17.05 30.48
N VAL A 120 2.84 -16.57 29.23
CA VAL A 120 1.73 -16.76 28.29
C VAL A 120 1.49 -18.24 28.00
N LEU A 121 2.56 -19.01 27.72
CA LEU A 121 2.45 -20.45 27.48
C LEU A 121 2.00 -21.24 28.70
N SER A 122 2.22 -20.72 29.91
CA SER A 122 1.72 -21.34 31.15
C SER A 122 0.20 -21.26 31.28
N VAL A 123 -0.43 -20.27 30.63
CA VAL A 123 -1.89 -20.06 30.62
C VAL A 123 -2.53 -20.75 29.42
N VAL A 124 -1.93 -20.59 28.22
CA VAL A 124 -2.51 -21.05 26.95
C VAL A 124 -2.16 -22.51 26.63
N GLY A 125 -1.05 -23.03 27.18
CA GLY A 125 -0.53 -24.36 26.89
C GLY A 125 0.35 -24.42 25.64
N THR A 126 1.24 -25.42 25.57
CA THR A 126 2.23 -25.56 24.48
C THR A 126 1.63 -26.09 23.17
N ASP A 127 0.43 -26.67 23.21
CA ASP A 127 -0.23 -27.22 22.02
C ASP A 127 -0.84 -26.14 21.10
N ALA A 128 -1.09 -24.94 21.63
CA ALA A 128 -1.54 -23.80 20.82
C ALA A 128 -0.52 -23.42 19.74
N LEU A 129 0.78 -23.54 20.03
CA LEU A 129 1.86 -23.28 19.06
C LEU A 129 1.92 -24.33 17.93
N LYS A 130 1.48 -25.57 18.17
CA LYS A 130 1.45 -26.62 17.13
C LYS A 130 0.27 -26.43 16.19
N LYS A 131 -0.87 -26.01 16.74
CA LYS A 131 -2.08 -25.72 15.96
C LYS A 131 -1.84 -24.55 15.00
N THR A 132 -1.23 -23.47 15.48
CA THR A 132 -0.92 -22.29 14.65
C THR A 132 0.10 -22.58 13.56
N LYS A 133 1.17 -23.34 13.86
CA LYS A 133 2.12 -23.81 12.84
C LYS A 133 1.45 -24.61 11.73
N LYS A 134 0.48 -25.47 12.07
CA LYS A 134 -0.27 -26.26 11.07
C LYS A 134 -1.21 -25.38 10.24
N GLU A 135 -1.81 -24.36 10.83
CA GLU A 135 -2.61 -23.36 10.12
C GLU A 135 -1.73 -22.49 9.19
N ASP A 136 -0.52 -22.12 9.61
CA ASP A 136 0.46 -21.38 8.80
C ASP A 136 0.98 -22.20 7.60
N GLU A 137 1.19 -23.51 7.74
CA GLU A 137 1.55 -24.35 6.59
C GLU A 137 0.37 -24.54 5.63
N LYS A 138 -0.86 -24.59 6.16
CA LYS A 138 -2.08 -24.66 5.35
C LYS A 138 -2.33 -23.35 4.57
N SER A 139 -1.98 -22.19 5.15
CA SER A 139 -2.10 -20.90 4.47
C SER A 139 -1.03 -20.72 3.38
N LYS A 140 0.20 -21.19 3.62
CA LYS A 140 1.26 -21.20 2.59
C LYS A 140 0.91 -22.06 1.39
N THR A 141 0.39 -23.27 1.60
CA THR A 141 -0.08 -24.15 0.52
C THR A 141 -1.25 -23.53 -0.26
N SER A 142 -2.19 -22.84 0.42
CA SER A 142 -3.24 -22.10 -0.29
C SER A 142 -2.71 -20.92 -1.11
N SER A 143 -1.59 -20.29 -0.70
CA SER A 143 -0.98 -19.18 -1.44
C SER A 143 -0.32 -19.63 -2.74
N GLU A 144 0.13 -20.89 -2.81
CA GLU A 144 0.66 -21.50 -4.03
C GLU A 144 -0.45 -21.80 -5.05
N GLU A 145 -1.67 -22.13 -4.60
CA GLU A 145 -2.84 -22.32 -5.48
C GLU A 145 -3.27 -21.03 -6.22
N TYR A 146 -3.03 -19.85 -5.63
CA TYR A 146 -3.31 -18.54 -6.26
C TYR A 146 -2.33 -18.14 -7.37
N GLN A 147 -1.29 -18.94 -7.65
CA GLN A 147 -0.38 -18.68 -8.78
C GLN A 147 -0.97 -19.08 -10.15
N HIS A 148 -2.12 -19.75 -10.18
CA HIS A 148 -2.74 -20.16 -11.44
C HIS A 148 -3.49 -19.00 -12.11
N THR A 149 -3.14 -18.70 -13.37
CA THR A 149 -3.87 -17.71 -14.17
C THR A 149 -5.31 -18.17 -14.39
N TRP A 150 -6.27 -17.43 -13.84
CA TRP A 150 -7.69 -17.69 -14.05
C TRP A 150 -8.22 -16.92 -15.27
N TYR A 151 -9.04 -17.57 -16.09
CA TYR A 151 -9.67 -16.98 -17.26
C TYR A 151 -11.16 -16.80 -17.01
N HIS A 152 -11.70 -15.66 -17.43
CA HIS A 152 -13.13 -15.36 -17.40
C HIS A 152 -13.66 -15.21 -18.82
N GLU A 153 -14.92 -15.56 -19.03
CA GLU A 153 -15.61 -15.31 -20.29
C GLU A 153 -16.02 -13.83 -20.35
N GLY A 154 -15.53 -13.12 -21.36
CA GLY A 154 -15.84 -11.70 -21.56
C GLY A 154 -17.04 -11.49 -22.50
N PRO A 155 -17.65 -10.29 -22.48
CA PRO A 155 -18.79 -9.98 -23.33
C PRO A 155 -18.43 -9.97 -24.82
N ASN A 156 -19.44 -10.10 -25.69
CA ASN A 156 -19.24 -10.03 -27.14
C ASN A 156 -18.69 -8.66 -27.60
N THR A 157 -19.01 -7.58 -26.88
CA THR A 157 -18.47 -6.23 -27.10
C THR A 157 -16.94 -6.19 -26.93
N LEU A 158 -16.40 -6.94 -25.96
CA LEU A 158 -14.95 -7.08 -25.81
C LEU A 158 -14.33 -7.81 -27.01
N LYS A 159 -15.00 -8.82 -27.55
CA LYS A 159 -14.51 -9.54 -28.74
C LYS A 159 -14.46 -8.64 -29.97
N THR A 160 -15.50 -7.84 -30.21
CA THR A 160 -15.53 -6.89 -31.34
C THR A 160 -14.49 -5.80 -31.17
N ALA A 161 -14.35 -5.25 -29.95
CA ALA A 161 -13.32 -4.26 -29.62
C ALA A 161 -11.90 -4.82 -29.83
N ARG A 162 -11.63 -6.06 -29.39
CA ARG A 162 -10.34 -6.75 -29.61
C ARG A 162 -10.00 -6.91 -31.09
N LEU A 163 -10.98 -7.34 -31.89
CA LEU A 163 -10.81 -7.51 -33.32
C LEU A 163 -10.57 -6.16 -34.02
N TRP A 164 -11.23 -5.10 -33.55
CA TRP A 164 -11.01 -3.75 -34.03
C TRP A 164 -9.62 -3.22 -33.67
N ILE A 165 -9.18 -3.39 -32.41
CA ILE A 165 -7.83 -3.06 -31.95
C ILE A 165 -6.78 -3.83 -32.77
N ALA A 166 -7.02 -5.10 -33.08
CA ALA A 166 -6.13 -5.89 -33.94
C ALA A 166 -6.01 -5.30 -35.35
N ARG A 167 -7.16 -4.98 -35.99
CA ARG A 167 -7.18 -4.34 -37.32
C ARG A 167 -6.49 -2.98 -37.35
N TYR A 168 -6.58 -2.22 -36.26
CA TYR A 168 -5.89 -0.93 -36.14
C TYR A 168 -4.39 -1.06 -35.86
N SER A 169 -4.02 -1.96 -34.94
CA SER A 169 -2.64 -2.05 -34.43
C SER A 169 -1.70 -2.76 -35.39
N LEU A 170 -2.17 -3.75 -36.16
CA LEU A 170 -1.32 -4.52 -37.08
C LEU A 170 -0.69 -3.64 -38.20
N PRO A 171 -1.46 -2.82 -38.96
CA PRO A 171 -0.87 -1.93 -39.96
C PRO A 171 0.09 -0.90 -39.36
N ARG A 172 -0.22 -0.37 -38.18
CA ARG A 172 0.65 0.60 -37.49
C ARG A 172 1.95 -0.01 -36.99
N ALA A 173 1.89 -1.22 -36.47
CA ALA A 173 3.08 -1.96 -36.10
C ALA A 173 3.97 -2.21 -37.32
N MET A 174 3.36 -2.56 -38.46
CA MET A 174 4.08 -2.72 -39.73
C MET A 174 4.73 -1.41 -40.18
N GLN A 175 3.97 -0.31 -40.23
CA GLN A 175 4.48 1.02 -40.59
C GLN A 175 5.59 1.50 -39.66
N ARG A 176 5.46 1.26 -38.35
CA ARG A 176 6.50 1.60 -37.37
C ARG A 176 7.78 0.80 -37.61
N LEU A 177 7.67 -0.49 -37.93
CA LEU A 177 8.82 -1.33 -38.25
C LEU A 177 9.48 -0.92 -39.57
N GLU A 178 8.70 -0.51 -40.57
CA GLU A 178 9.21 0.06 -41.82
C GLU A 178 9.96 1.37 -41.57
N ASN A 179 9.36 2.32 -40.86
CA ASN A 179 10.01 3.57 -40.46
C ASN A 179 11.30 3.32 -39.65
N ALA A 180 11.33 2.26 -38.83
CA ALA A 180 12.54 1.87 -38.10
C ALA A 180 13.62 1.28 -39.02
N ARG A 181 13.24 0.55 -40.08
CA ARG A 181 14.16 0.06 -41.11
C ARG A 181 14.72 1.21 -41.95
N GLU A 182 13.89 2.15 -42.36
CA GLU A 182 14.32 3.37 -43.05
C GLU A 182 15.23 4.23 -42.18
N TYR A 183 14.89 4.41 -40.90
CA TYR A 183 15.77 5.13 -39.99
C TYR A 183 17.12 4.42 -39.82
N ARG A 184 17.15 3.08 -39.87
CA ARG A 184 18.39 2.30 -39.81
C ARG A 184 19.21 2.41 -41.11
N SER A 185 18.58 2.62 -42.27
CA SER A 185 19.30 2.78 -43.55
C SER A 185 19.98 4.14 -43.68
N ILE A 186 19.59 5.14 -42.88
CA ILE A 186 20.29 6.43 -42.81
C ILE A 186 21.72 6.20 -42.25
N PRO A 187 22.76 6.76 -42.91
CA PRO A 187 24.14 6.70 -42.43
C PRO A 187 24.28 7.08 -40.96
N GLU A 188 25.16 6.37 -40.24
CA GLU A 188 25.36 6.59 -38.81
C GLU A 188 25.84 8.00 -38.48
N SER A 189 26.70 8.58 -39.33
CA SER A 189 27.19 9.96 -39.19
C SER A 189 26.05 10.99 -39.13
N ILE A 190 25.02 10.83 -39.97
CA ILE A 190 23.86 11.73 -39.98
C ILE A 190 23.04 11.54 -38.70
N ARG A 191 22.84 10.29 -38.27
CA ARG A 191 22.08 9.99 -37.05
C ARG A 191 22.77 10.50 -35.79
N THR A 192 24.09 10.36 -35.70
CA THR A 192 24.87 10.85 -34.56
C THR A 192 24.90 12.37 -34.54
N SER A 193 25.06 13.03 -35.69
CA SER A 193 24.95 14.50 -35.80
C SER A 193 23.58 14.99 -35.33
N GLN A 194 22.47 14.43 -35.85
CA GLN A 194 21.12 14.80 -35.41
C GLN A 194 20.91 14.61 -33.90
N LYS A 195 21.47 13.54 -33.32
CA LYS A 195 21.42 13.29 -31.89
C LYS A 195 22.22 14.34 -31.10
N GLN A 196 23.40 14.75 -31.60
CA GLN A 196 24.20 15.80 -30.99
C GLN A 196 23.51 17.16 -31.04
N ASP A 197 22.87 17.50 -32.16
CA ASP A 197 22.09 18.73 -32.30
C ASP A 197 20.91 18.76 -31.32
N LEU A 198 20.20 17.64 -31.21
CA LEU A 198 19.14 17.48 -30.21
C LEU A 198 19.70 17.62 -28.78
N HIS A 199 20.82 16.98 -28.46
CA HIS A 199 21.45 17.12 -27.14
C HIS A 199 21.89 18.56 -26.85
N LYS A 200 22.37 19.29 -27.85
CA LYS A 200 22.74 20.71 -27.73
C LYS A 200 21.50 21.55 -27.42
N SER A 201 20.40 21.31 -28.14
CA SER A 201 19.12 21.98 -27.91
C SER A 201 18.52 21.67 -26.54
N LEU A 202 18.59 20.42 -26.09
CA LEU A 202 18.11 20.01 -24.75
C LEU A 202 18.93 20.64 -23.62
N ARG A 203 20.24 20.83 -23.81
CA ARG A 203 21.11 21.52 -22.83
C ARG A 203 20.84 23.01 -22.73
N SER A 204 20.34 23.64 -23.80
CA SER A 204 20.00 25.06 -23.80
C SER A 204 18.57 25.35 -23.31
N LEU A 205 17.80 24.34 -22.89
CA LEU A 205 16.45 24.54 -22.37
C LEU A 205 16.49 25.31 -21.05
N ASN A 206 15.84 26.46 -21.03
CA ASN A 206 15.60 27.27 -19.85
C ASN A 206 14.08 27.40 -19.59
N ASN A 207 13.73 27.90 -18.41
CA ASN A 207 12.35 28.24 -18.12
C ASN A 207 11.93 29.45 -18.96
N PHE A 208 10.88 29.30 -19.76
CA PHE A 208 10.35 30.37 -20.62
C PHE A 208 9.26 31.20 -19.92
N CYS A 209 8.24 30.55 -19.35
CA CYS A 209 7.13 31.19 -18.64
C CYS A 209 6.87 30.45 -17.32
N SER A 210 6.54 31.20 -16.26
CA SER A 210 5.98 30.63 -15.02
C SER A 210 4.67 31.33 -14.71
N GLN A 211 3.63 30.55 -14.48
CA GLN A 211 2.31 31.08 -14.14
C GLN A 211 1.71 30.37 -12.94
N ILE A 212 0.85 31.08 -12.22
CA ILE A 212 0.13 30.57 -11.05
C ILE A 212 -1.13 29.88 -11.56
N GLY A 213 -1.22 28.57 -11.31
CA GLY A 213 -2.35 27.77 -11.74
C GLY A 213 -3.58 27.93 -10.87
N ASP A 214 -3.45 27.69 -9.56
CA ASP A 214 -4.53 27.70 -8.58
C ASP A 214 -3.94 27.80 -7.16
N ASP A 215 -4.80 27.95 -6.14
CA ASP A 215 -4.38 28.00 -4.72
C ASP A 215 -3.92 26.64 -4.19
N ARG A 216 -4.36 25.56 -4.84
CA ARG A 216 -3.99 24.18 -4.54
C ARG A 216 -2.95 23.66 -5.54
N PRO A 217 -2.15 22.66 -5.15
CA PRO A 217 -1.14 22.11 -6.05
C PRO A 217 -1.78 21.51 -7.30
N LEU A 218 -1.13 21.76 -8.43
CA LEU A 218 -1.46 21.10 -9.70
C LEU A 218 -1.01 19.63 -9.62
N SER A 219 -1.89 18.73 -10.02
CA SER A 219 -1.64 17.28 -9.99
C SER A 219 -1.07 16.74 -11.29
N PHE A 220 -1.46 17.34 -12.41
CA PHE A 220 -1.12 16.86 -13.74
C PHE A 220 -1.23 17.98 -14.78
N CYS A 221 -0.48 17.82 -15.86
CA CYS A 221 -0.48 18.71 -17.01
C CYS A 221 -0.36 17.88 -18.30
N HIS A 222 -1.10 18.24 -19.33
CA HIS A 222 -1.01 17.58 -20.63
C HIS A 222 -1.14 18.60 -21.76
N PHE A 223 -0.27 18.48 -22.76
CA PHE A 223 -0.32 19.30 -23.97
C PHE A 223 -1.37 18.77 -24.94
N SER A 224 -2.00 19.66 -25.69
CA SER A 224 -2.81 19.26 -26.85
C SER A 224 -1.94 18.65 -27.95
N PRO A 225 -2.49 17.82 -28.83
CA PRO A 225 -1.75 17.23 -29.95
C PRO A 225 -1.12 18.25 -30.91
N ASN A 226 -1.69 19.45 -31.03
CA ASN A 226 -1.15 20.56 -31.83
C ASN A 226 -0.24 21.52 -31.04
N SER A 227 0.05 21.21 -29.76
CA SER A 227 0.89 21.97 -28.83
C SER A 227 0.48 23.44 -28.58
N LYS A 228 -0.72 23.87 -28.99
CA LYS A 228 -1.23 25.23 -28.75
C LYS A 228 -1.99 25.38 -27.43
N LEU A 229 -2.46 24.27 -26.85
CA LEU A 229 -3.24 24.27 -25.61
C LEU A 229 -2.56 23.40 -24.56
N LEU A 230 -2.70 23.80 -23.30
CA LEU A 230 -2.26 23.02 -22.15
C LEU A 230 -3.43 22.86 -21.18
N ALA A 231 -3.67 21.63 -20.77
CA ALA A 231 -4.65 21.31 -19.76
C ALA A 231 -3.92 21.04 -18.44
N THR A 232 -4.30 21.75 -17.38
CA THR A 232 -3.84 21.50 -16.02
C THR A 232 -4.97 20.94 -15.17
N ALA A 233 -4.66 19.97 -14.32
CA ALA A 233 -5.55 19.47 -13.28
C ALA A 233 -5.06 19.94 -11.91
N CYS A 234 -5.98 20.34 -11.03
CA CYS A 234 -5.69 20.81 -9.68
C CYS A 234 -6.42 19.98 -8.61
N TRP A 235 -5.87 19.94 -7.39
CA TRP A 235 -6.56 19.36 -6.24
C TRP A 235 -7.74 20.18 -5.72
N SER A 236 -8.05 21.33 -6.32
CA SER A 236 -9.28 22.10 -6.05
C SER A 236 -10.52 21.48 -6.69
N GLY A 237 -10.37 20.53 -7.62
CA GLY A 237 -11.47 20.05 -8.48
C GLY A 237 -11.53 20.78 -9.83
N LEU A 238 -10.73 21.84 -10.01
CA LEU A 238 -10.72 22.61 -11.24
C LEU A 238 -9.71 22.05 -12.24
N CYS A 239 -10.13 21.98 -13.50
CA CYS A 239 -9.24 21.79 -14.64
C CYS A 239 -9.18 23.08 -15.44
N LYS A 240 -7.99 23.58 -15.77
CA LYS A 240 -7.82 24.84 -16.52
C LYS A 240 -7.17 24.58 -17.87
N LEU A 241 -7.62 25.30 -18.88
CA LEU A 241 -7.04 25.31 -20.22
C LEU A 241 -6.26 26.61 -20.42
N TRP A 242 -5.03 26.47 -20.92
CA TRP A 242 -4.10 27.57 -21.13
C TRP A 242 -3.67 27.63 -22.60
N SER A 243 -3.50 28.83 -23.13
CA SER A 243 -2.88 29.03 -24.44
C SER A 243 -1.36 28.86 -24.35
N ILE A 244 -0.74 28.34 -25.39
CA ILE A 244 0.72 28.26 -25.55
C ILE A 244 1.06 28.98 -26.86
N PRO A 245 2.10 29.83 -26.90
CA PRO A 245 3.15 30.06 -25.88
C PRO A 245 2.86 31.09 -24.79
N ASP A 246 1.80 31.89 -24.92
CA ASP A 246 1.55 33.05 -24.04
C ASP A 246 1.15 32.67 -22.61
N CYS A 247 0.87 31.38 -22.39
CA CYS A 247 0.49 30.80 -21.12
C CYS A 247 -0.82 31.41 -20.55
N GLN A 248 -1.68 32.08 -21.33
CA GLN A 248 -2.88 32.75 -20.80
C GLN A 248 -4.02 31.76 -20.49
N PRO A 249 -4.79 31.93 -19.39
CA PRO A 249 -5.93 31.07 -19.10
C PRO A 249 -7.07 31.35 -20.10
N ILE A 250 -7.49 30.31 -20.81
CA ILE A 250 -8.60 30.36 -21.77
C ILE A 250 -9.91 30.04 -21.05
N ARG A 251 -9.95 28.90 -20.34
CA ARG A 251 -11.17 28.36 -19.74
C ARG A 251 -10.90 27.59 -18.46
N THR A 252 -11.92 27.53 -17.60
CA THR A 252 -11.92 26.73 -16.38
C THR A 252 -13.04 25.70 -16.45
N LEU A 253 -12.67 24.44 -16.62
CA LEU A 253 -13.56 23.29 -16.61
C LEU A 253 -13.95 22.97 -15.16
N ARG A 254 -15.25 23.07 -14.86
CA ARG A 254 -15.83 22.91 -13.52
C ARG A 254 -16.71 21.68 -13.52
N GLY A 255 -16.47 20.77 -12.57
CA GLY A 255 -17.33 19.58 -12.43
C GLY A 255 -16.80 18.52 -11.49
N HIS A 256 -15.51 18.51 -11.14
CA HIS A 256 -15.00 17.68 -10.05
C HIS A 256 -15.14 18.41 -8.71
N ASN A 257 -15.57 17.67 -7.69
CA ASN A 257 -15.71 18.20 -6.33
C ASN A 257 -14.50 17.86 -5.44
N THR A 258 -13.68 16.91 -5.88
CA THR A 258 -12.53 16.38 -5.13
C THR A 258 -11.23 16.55 -5.90
N ASN A 259 -10.13 16.04 -5.34
CA ASN A 259 -8.80 16.19 -5.92
C ASN A 259 -8.72 15.52 -7.30
N VAL A 260 -8.48 16.31 -8.35
CA VAL A 260 -8.31 15.77 -9.70
C VAL A 260 -6.98 15.03 -9.80
N GLY A 261 -7.00 13.82 -10.34
CA GLY A 261 -5.85 12.96 -10.56
C GLY A 261 -5.07 13.36 -11.81
N ALA A 262 -5.65 13.14 -12.99
CA ALA A 262 -5.05 13.46 -14.28
C ALA A 262 -6.08 14.06 -15.23
N ILE A 263 -5.57 14.83 -16.20
CA ILE A 263 -6.32 15.31 -17.36
C ILE A 263 -5.52 14.98 -18.61
N VAL A 264 -6.16 14.39 -19.61
CA VAL A 264 -5.50 13.94 -20.84
C VAL A 264 -6.32 14.32 -22.05
N PHE A 265 -5.66 14.94 -23.02
CA PHE A 265 -6.23 15.23 -24.32
C PHE A 265 -6.44 13.97 -25.14
N HIS A 266 -7.54 13.96 -25.87
CA HIS A 266 -7.81 12.99 -26.91
C HIS A 266 -6.69 13.03 -27.97
N PRO A 267 -6.17 11.88 -28.47
CA PRO A 267 -5.02 11.86 -29.37
C PRO A 267 -5.22 12.61 -30.70
N LYS A 268 -6.49 12.78 -31.11
CA LYS A 268 -6.90 13.51 -32.31
C LYS A 268 -7.53 14.88 -32.02
N SER A 269 -7.60 15.28 -30.75
CA SER A 269 -8.06 16.61 -30.35
C SER A 269 -7.32 17.67 -31.13
N THR A 270 -8.05 18.65 -31.65
CA THR A 270 -7.48 19.83 -32.34
C THR A 270 -6.70 19.51 -33.63
N LEU A 271 -6.70 18.25 -34.08
CA LEU A 271 -6.14 17.82 -35.37
C LEU A 271 -7.24 17.43 -36.35
N SER A 272 -8.15 16.55 -35.93
CA SER A 272 -9.24 16.06 -36.78
C SER A 272 -10.61 16.02 -36.09
N LEU A 273 -10.66 16.22 -34.77
CA LEU A 273 -11.92 16.29 -34.03
C LEU A 273 -12.42 17.73 -33.99
N ASP A 274 -13.74 17.86 -34.00
CA ASP A 274 -14.42 19.13 -33.79
C ASP A 274 -14.30 19.57 -32.31
N GLU A 275 -14.45 20.86 -32.06
CA GLU A 275 -14.41 21.44 -30.72
C GLU A 275 -15.63 21.06 -29.86
N LYS A 276 -16.65 20.48 -30.51
CA LYS A 276 -17.89 19.94 -29.93
C LYS A 276 -17.83 18.47 -29.54
N ASP A 277 -16.85 17.74 -30.04
CA ASP A 277 -16.67 16.33 -29.68
C ASP A 277 -15.83 16.20 -28.41
N VAL A 278 -15.91 15.06 -27.73
CA VAL A 278 -15.10 14.79 -26.54
C VAL A 278 -13.60 14.91 -26.86
N ASN A 279 -12.99 15.97 -26.32
CA ASN A 279 -11.60 16.32 -26.58
C ASN A 279 -10.68 16.04 -25.39
N LEU A 280 -11.24 15.89 -24.19
CA LEU A 280 -10.52 15.76 -22.94
C LEU A 280 -11.18 14.72 -22.04
N ALA A 281 -10.37 14.04 -21.25
CA ALA A 281 -10.85 13.24 -20.14
C ALA A 281 -10.08 13.60 -18.88
N SER A 282 -10.78 13.71 -17.75
CA SER A 282 -10.15 13.88 -16.44
C SER A 282 -10.68 12.89 -15.43
N CYS A 283 -9.87 12.56 -14.43
CA CYS A 283 -10.27 11.69 -13.31
C CYS A 283 -10.07 12.37 -11.98
N ALA A 284 -10.82 11.95 -10.97
CA ALA A 284 -10.69 12.46 -9.62
C ALA A 284 -10.63 11.36 -8.54
N ALA A 285 -10.39 11.81 -7.31
CA ALA A 285 -10.23 10.95 -6.14
C ALA A 285 -11.54 10.31 -5.66
N ASP A 286 -12.69 10.85 -6.05
CA ASP A 286 -14.02 10.31 -5.80
C ASP A 286 -14.37 9.10 -6.69
N GLY A 287 -13.52 8.77 -7.68
CA GLY A 287 -13.79 7.70 -8.63
C GLY A 287 -14.46 8.19 -9.92
N SER A 288 -14.85 9.47 -9.99
CA SER A 288 -15.45 10.02 -11.21
C SER A 288 -14.40 10.21 -12.30
N VAL A 289 -14.80 9.85 -13.52
CA VAL A 289 -14.07 10.19 -14.75
C VAL A 289 -15.01 11.01 -15.61
N LYS A 290 -14.59 12.23 -15.95
CA LYS A 290 -15.41 13.19 -16.68
C LYS A 290 -14.82 13.45 -18.05
N LEU A 291 -15.70 13.51 -19.04
CA LEU A 291 -15.38 13.81 -20.43
C LEU A 291 -15.73 15.26 -20.72
N TRP A 292 -14.83 15.97 -21.39
CA TRP A 292 -14.98 17.41 -21.62
C TRP A 292 -14.84 17.75 -23.09
N ASN A 293 -15.55 18.83 -23.41
CA ASN A 293 -15.45 19.52 -24.67
C ASN A 293 -14.44 20.66 -24.60
N LEU A 294 -14.14 21.29 -25.74
CA LEU A 294 -13.38 22.54 -25.75
C LEU A 294 -14.30 23.76 -25.66
N GLU A 295 -15.55 23.64 -26.12
CA GLU A 295 -16.55 24.73 -26.09
C GLU A 295 -17.21 24.96 -24.72
N SER A 296 -17.41 23.90 -23.92
CA SER A 296 -18.17 23.96 -22.67
C SER A 296 -17.27 23.99 -21.44
N ASP A 297 -17.69 24.75 -20.41
CA ASP A 297 -17.04 24.74 -19.09
C ASP A 297 -17.56 23.59 -18.20
N GLU A 298 -18.68 22.99 -18.57
CA GLU A 298 -19.29 21.83 -17.92
C GLU A 298 -18.91 20.52 -18.64
N PRO A 299 -18.87 19.38 -17.92
CA PRO A 299 -18.57 18.09 -18.52
C PRO A 299 -19.70 17.63 -19.45
N VAL A 300 -19.34 16.95 -20.54
CA VAL A 300 -20.29 16.40 -21.52
C VAL A 300 -20.94 15.13 -20.98
N ALA A 301 -20.13 14.28 -20.36
CA ALA A 301 -20.57 13.00 -19.81
C ALA A 301 -19.65 12.58 -18.67
N ASP A 302 -20.23 11.87 -17.71
CA ASP A 302 -19.54 11.26 -16.59
C ASP A 302 -19.53 9.73 -16.78
N ILE A 303 -18.38 9.10 -16.56
CA ILE A 303 -18.21 7.65 -16.58
C ILE A 303 -18.30 7.16 -15.15
N GLU A 304 -19.40 6.48 -14.84
CA GLU A 304 -19.67 5.86 -13.54
C GLU A 304 -19.31 4.38 -13.58
N GLY A 305 -18.60 3.90 -12.56
CA GLY A 305 -18.17 2.50 -12.47
C GLY A 305 -17.06 2.26 -11.45
N HIS A 306 -16.34 3.31 -11.05
CA HIS A 306 -15.36 3.24 -9.99
C HIS A 306 -15.95 3.72 -8.65
N THR A 307 -15.81 2.90 -7.62
CA THR A 307 -16.18 3.27 -6.24
C THR A 307 -15.02 3.87 -5.44
N VAL A 308 -13.80 3.75 -5.97
CA VAL A 308 -12.55 4.16 -5.33
C VAL A 308 -11.80 5.12 -6.25
N ARG A 309 -10.89 5.91 -5.67
CA ARG A 309 -9.98 6.83 -6.36
C ARG A 309 -9.42 6.27 -7.68
N VAL A 310 -9.66 7.01 -8.76
CA VAL A 310 -9.02 6.80 -10.06
C VAL A 310 -7.72 7.60 -10.10
N ALA A 311 -6.61 6.90 -10.32
CA ALA A 311 -5.28 7.47 -10.21
C ALA A 311 -4.89 8.27 -11.47
N ARG A 312 -5.04 7.63 -12.63
CA ARG A 312 -4.68 8.14 -13.94
C ARG A 312 -5.68 7.67 -14.99
N VAL A 313 -5.74 8.42 -16.07
CA VAL A 313 -6.49 8.11 -17.28
C VAL A 313 -5.53 8.18 -18.45
N SER A 314 -5.70 7.33 -19.45
CA SER A 314 -5.00 7.47 -20.71
C SER A 314 -5.90 7.07 -21.88
N TRP A 315 -5.69 7.74 -23.00
CA TRP A 315 -6.39 7.43 -24.23
C TRP A 315 -5.66 6.37 -25.03
N HIS A 316 -6.41 5.42 -25.58
CA HIS A 316 -5.88 4.58 -26.63
C HIS A 316 -5.54 5.43 -27.86
N PRO A 317 -4.45 5.16 -28.63
CA PRO A 317 -4.04 6.01 -29.75
C PRO A 317 -5.09 6.23 -30.84
N THR A 318 -6.13 5.40 -30.86
CA THR A 318 -7.26 5.52 -31.78
C THR A 318 -8.21 6.65 -31.42
N GLY A 319 -8.31 6.96 -30.13
CA GLY A 319 -9.31 7.86 -29.58
C GLY A 319 -10.63 7.21 -29.17
N ARG A 320 -10.88 5.96 -29.55
CA ARG A 320 -12.15 5.28 -29.24
C ARG A 320 -12.20 4.75 -27.79
N PHE A 321 -11.07 4.23 -27.31
CA PHE A 321 -11.01 3.60 -25.99
C PHE A 321 -10.30 4.49 -25.00
N LEU A 322 -10.79 4.45 -23.76
CA LEU A 322 -10.25 5.19 -22.63
C LEU A 322 -9.88 4.19 -21.53
N GLY A 323 -8.60 4.18 -21.16
CA GLY A 323 -8.10 3.36 -20.07
C GLY A 323 -8.07 4.13 -18.76
N THR A 324 -8.58 3.52 -17.70
CA THR A 324 -8.67 4.09 -16.34
C THR A 324 -7.92 3.18 -15.38
N THR A 325 -7.17 3.76 -14.45
CA THR A 325 -6.51 3.02 -13.37
C THR A 325 -7.13 3.33 -12.03
N CYS A 326 -7.48 2.30 -11.28
CA CYS A 326 -8.16 2.46 -10.00
C CYS A 326 -7.35 1.84 -8.86
N TYR A 327 -7.61 2.33 -7.65
CA TYR A 327 -6.99 1.82 -6.43
C TYR A 327 -7.57 0.46 -5.98
N ASP A 328 -8.60 -0.04 -6.65
CA ASP A 328 -9.21 -1.37 -6.43
C ASP A 328 -8.39 -2.54 -6.99
N LYS A 329 -7.10 -2.32 -7.29
CA LYS A 329 -6.15 -3.29 -7.86
C LYS A 329 -6.40 -3.66 -9.33
N SER A 330 -7.43 -3.08 -9.92
CA SER A 330 -7.79 -3.26 -11.32
C SER A 330 -7.45 -2.02 -12.16
N TRP A 331 -7.43 -2.22 -13.47
CA TRP A 331 -7.58 -1.15 -14.43
C TRP A 331 -8.70 -1.51 -15.40
N ARG A 332 -9.44 -0.52 -15.85
CA ARG A 332 -10.61 -0.71 -16.73
C ARG A 332 -10.38 -0.07 -18.09
N LEU A 333 -10.97 -0.65 -19.12
CA LEU A 333 -11.02 -0.09 -20.46
C LEU A 333 -12.47 0.19 -20.83
N TRP A 334 -12.72 1.43 -21.21
CA TRP A 334 -14.02 1.95 -21.62
C TRP A 334 -14.05 2.13 -23.13
N ASP A 335 -15.15 1.76 -23.77
CA ASP A 335 -15.42 2.08 -25.17
C ASP A 335 -16.41 3.24 -25.23
N LEU A 336 -16.03 4.33 -25.90
CA LEU A 336 -16.87 5.52 -25.99
C LEU A 336 -17.97 5.43 -27.02
N GLU A 337 -17.83 4.58 -28.04
CA GLU A 337 -18.92 4.34 -28.99
C GLU A 337 -20.05 3.55 -28.34
N ALA A 338 -19.70 2.58 -27.48
CA ALA A 338 -20.68 1.77 -26.76
C ALA A 338 -21.08 2.40 -25.41
N GLN A 339 -20.30 3.35 -24.91
CA GLN A 339 -20.43 3.94 -23.56
C GLN A 339 -20.47 2.87 -22.44
N GLU A 340 -19.69 1.81 -22.61
CA GLU A 340 -19.66 0.66 -21.69
C GLU A 340 -18.23 0.30 -21.27
N GLU A 341 -18.12 -0.31 -20.09
CA GLU A 341 -16.90 -0.97 -19.65
C GLU A 341 -16.72 -2.28 -20.44
N ILE A 342 -15.68 -2.36 -21.26
CA ILE A 342 -15.41 -3.55 -22.08
C ILE A 342 -14.42 -4.50 -21.43
N LEU A 343 -13.52 -4.01 -20.57
CA LEU A 343 -12.48 -4.82 -19.94
C LEU A 343 -12.28 -4.38 -18.50
N HIS A 344 -12.49 -5.32 -17.59
CA HIS A 344 -12.08 -5.24 -16.19
C HIS A 344 -10.86 -6.14 -15.97
N GLN A 345 -9.68 -5.55 -15.75
CA GLN A 345 -8.44 -6.33 -15.64
C GLN A 345 -7.82 -6.20 -14.27
N GLU A 346 -7.94 -7.27 -13.49
CA GLU A 346 -7.19 -7.49 -12.26
C GLU A 346 -5.84 -8.14 -12.58
N GLY A 347 -4.85 -7.82 -11.75
CA GLY A 347 -3.53 -8.42 -11.88
C GLY A 347 -2.53 -7.93 -10.85
N HIS A 348 -2.71 -6.73 -10.30
CA HIS A 348 -1.87 -6.19 -9.25
C HIS A 348 -2.37 -6.62 -7.87
N SER A 349 -1.46 -6.72 -6.88
CA SER A 349 -1.86 -7.03 -5.49
C SER A 349 -2.32 -5.78 -4.72
N LYS A 350 -1.91 -4.60 -5.20
CA LYS A 350 -2.29 -3.26 -4.71
C LYS A 350 -2.86 -2.42 -5.86
N GLY A 351 -3.33 -1.22 -5.54
CA GLY A 351 -3.91 -0.28 -6.52
C GLY A 351 -2.99 0.01 -7.71
N VAL A 352 -3.60 0.24 -8.88
CA VAL A 352 -2.89 0.60 -10.10
C VAL A 352 -2.77 2.12 -10.16
N TYR A 353 -1.55 2.64 -10.33
CA TYR A 353 -1.31 4.08 -10.31
C TYR A 353 -1.31 4.68 -11.72
N ASP A 354 -0.49 4.17 -12.65
CA ASP A 354 -0.38 4.75 -14.00
C ASP A 354 -0.66 3.74 -15.11
N LEU A 355 -1.12 4.25 -16.25
CA LEU A 355 -1.39 3.49 -17.45
C LEU A 355 -0.88 4.25 -18.67
N ALA A 356 -0.19 3.54 -19.56
CA ALA A 356 0.19 4.06 -20.85
C ALA A 356 -0.11 3.04 -21.95
N PHE A 357 -0.63 3.52 -23.07
CA PHE A 357 -0.77 2.70 -24.27
C PHE A 357 0.49 2.77 -25.13
N HIS A 358 0.79 1.67 -25.80
CA HIS A 358 1.81 1.61 -26.84
C HIS A 358 1.40 2.47 -28.04
N GLY A 359 2.34 3.09 -28.75
CA GLY A 359 2.05 3.98 -29.89
C GLY A 359 1.25 3.31 -31.03
N ASP A 360 1.43 2.00 -31.19
CA ASP A 360 0.67 1.17 -32.15
C ASP A 360 -0.76 0.84 -31.66
N GLY A 361 -1.04 0.94 -30.36
CA GLY A 361 -2.30 0.53 -29.74
C GLY A 361 -2.45 -0.97 -29.47
N SER A 362 -1.42 -1.78 -29.69
CA SER A 362 -1.49 -3.23 -29.40
C SER A 362 -1.40 -3.55 -27.90
N LEU A 363 -0.54 -2.83 -27.20
CA LEU A 363 -0.19 -3.10 -25.80
C LEU A 363 -0.63 -1.96 -24.88
N ALA A 364 -0.93 -2.31 -23.64
CA ALA A 364 -1.18 -1.41 -22.54
C ALA A 364 -0.21 -1.75 -21.40
N GLY A 365 0.51 -0.78 -20.87
CA GLY A 365 1.41 -0.95 -19.73
C GLY A 365 0.83 -0.30 -18.51
N THR A 366 0.75 -1.04 -17.40
CA THR A 366 0.29 -0.54 -16.10
C THR A 366 1.43 -0.54 -15.09
N GLY A 367 1.46 0.51 -14.26
CA GLY A 367 2.35 0.63 -13.10
C GLY A 367 1.54 0.56 -11.82
N GLY A 368 1.82 -0.42 -10.96
CA GLY A 368 1.11 -0.62 -9.70
C GLY A 368 1.86 -0.09 -8.48
N LEU A 369 1.10 0.10 -7.40
CA LEU A 369 1.64 0.34 -6.06
C LEU A 369 2.22 -0.94 -5.43
N ASP A 370 2.15 -2.08 -6.13
CA ASP A 370 2.77 -3.35 -5.76
C ASP A 370 4.25 -3.43 -6.20
N ALA A 371 4.83 -2.34 -6.69
CA ALA A 371 6.18 -2.25 -7.26
C ALA A 371 6.39 -3.05 -8.56
N PHE A 372 5.32 -3.65 -9.09
CA PHE A 372 5.37 -4.40 -10.33
C PHE A 372 4.74 -3.61 -11.47
N GLY A 373 5.42 -3.58 -12.61
CA GLY A 373 4.82 -3.14 -13.87
C GLY A 373 4.30 -4.34 -14.64
N ARG A 374 3.17 -4.21 -15.32
CA ARG A 374 2.61 -5.27 -16.16
C ARG A 374 2.35 -4.72 -17.55
N VAL A 375 2.63 -5.54 -18.57
CA VAL A 375 2.34 -5.22 -19.97
C VAL A 375 1.30 -6.19 -20.50
N TRP A 376 0.14 -5.65 -20.85
CA TRP A 376 -1.04 -6.35 -21.31
C TRP A 376 -1.16 -6.28 -22.82
N ASP A 377 -1.52 -7.40 -23.46
CA ASP A 377 -2.00 -7.39 -24.83
C ASP A 377 -3.51 -7.14 -24.83
N LEU A 378 -3.94 -6.04 -25.44
CA LEU A 378 -5.36 -5.73 -25.50
C LEU A 378 -6.15 -6.77 -26.31
N ARG A 379 -5.51 -7.40 -27.31
CA ARG A 379 -6.18 -8.33 -28.24
C ARG A 379 -6.41 -9.70 -27.62
N THR A 380 -5.50 -10.16 -26.75
CA THR A 380 -5.59 -11.48 -26.11
C THR A 380 -6.04 -11.40 -24.66
N GLY A 381 -5.93 -10.23 -24.01
CA GLY A 381 -6.19 -10.04 -22.58
C GLY A 381 -5.11 -10.62 -21.67
N ARG A 382 -4.00 -11.13 -22.24
CA ARG A 382 -2.92 -11.74 -21.46
C ARG A 382 -1.88 -10.70 -21.05
N CYS A 383 -1.31 -10.87 -19.86
CA CYS A 383 -0.07 -10.19 -19.48
C CYS A 383 1.11 -10.85 -20.22
N ILE A 384 1.75 -10.12 -21.14
CA ILE A 384 2.89 -10.61 -21.94
C ILE A 384 4.20 -10.48 -21.16
N MET A 385 4.36 -9.40 -20.40
CA MET A 385 5.62 -9.08 -19.74
C MET A 385 5.37 -8.57 -18.33
N PHE A 386 6.10 -9.17 -17.39
CA PHE A 386 6.18 -8.73 -16.02
C PHE A 386 7.45 -7.89 -15.84
N LEU A 387 7.30 -6.66 -15.35
CA LEU A 387 8.38 -5.71 -15.13
C LEU A 387 8.78 -5.78 -13.66
N GLU A 388 9.57 -6.80 -13.32
CA GLU A 388 10.11 -7.00 -11.98
C GLU A 388 11.49 -6.38 -11.84
N GLY A 389 11.64 -5.50 -10.85
CA GLY A 389 12.94 -4.93 -10.52
C GLY A 389 12.89 -3.63 -9.72
N HIS A 390 11.72 -2.99 -9.59
CA HIS A 390 11.52 -1.89 -8.65
C HIS A 390 11.27 -2.42 -7.25
N LEU A 391 11.76 -1.69 -6.25
CA LEU A 391 11.58 -2.04 -4.83
C LEU A 391 10.39 -1.33 -4.19
N LYS A 392 9.95 -0.22 -4.78
CA LYS A 392 8.85 0.62 -4.32
C LYS A 392 7.82 0.84 -5.43
N GLU A 393 6.73 1.51 -5.08
CA GLU A 393 5.60 1.79 -5.97
C GLU A 393 6.03 2.42 -7.30
N ILE A 394 5.39 2.01 -8.39
CA ILE A 394 5.61 2.60 -9.72
C ILE A 394 4.58 3.71 -9.92
N TYR A 395 5.06 4.96 -10.01
CA TYR A 395 4.21 6.13 -10.18
C TYR A 395 4.04 6.55 -11.63
N SER A 396 4.90 6.08 -12.53
CA SER A 396 4.75 6.41 -13.94
C SER A 396 5.24 5.34 -14.88
N ILE A 397 4.56 5.21 -16.01
CA ILE A 397 4.92 4.33 -17.11
C ILE A 397 4.76 5.06 -18.44
N ASN A 398 5.71 4.86 -19.33
CA ASN A 398 5.62 5.44 -20.67
C ASN A 398 6.27 4.56 -21.72
N PHE A 399 5.63 4.49 -22.89
CA PHE A 399 6.15 3.78 -24.05
C PHE A 399 6.96 4.73 -24.91
N SER A 400 8.14 4.27 -25.35
CA SER A 400 8.90 4.97 -26.38
C SER A 400 8.12 5.00 -27.70
N PRO A 401 8.18 6.08 -28.50
CA PRO A 401 7.55 6.09 -29.82
C PRO A 401 8.16 5.11 -30.81
N ASN A 402 9.38 4.63 -30.53
CA ASN A 402 9.99 3.55 -31.29
C ASN A 402 9.29 2.21 -31.07
N GLY A 403 8.51 2.07 -29.99
CA GLY A 403 7.73 0.88 -29.65
C GLY A 403 8.58 -0.33 -29.19
N PHE A 404 9.82 -0.08 -28.77
CA PHE A 404 10.71 -1.13 -28.28
C PHE A 404 11.02 -0.96 -26.80
N HIS A 405 11.07 0.29 -26.33
CA HIS A 405 11.39 0.60 -24.94
C HIS A 405 10.17 1.05 -24.16
N ILE A 406 10.15 0.64 -22.89
CA ILE A 406 9.26 1.17 -21.85
C ILE A 406 10.14 1.80 -20.79
N ALA A 407 9.73 2.94 -20.24
CA ALA A 407 10.34 3.51 -19.06
C ALA A 407 9.33 3.49 -17.91
N THR A 408 9.77 3.03 -16.74
CA THR A 408 9.00 3.04 -15.50
C THR A 408 9.72 3.90 -14.47
N GLY A 409 9.00 4.83 -13.84
CA GLY A 409 9.50 5.66 -12.75
C GLY A 409 8.90 5.21 -11.42
N SER A 410 9.74 5.01 -10.41
CA SER A 410 9.34 4.48 -9.11
C SER A 410 9.65 5.43 -7.95
N GLY A 411 9.04 5.15 -6.80
CA GLY A 411 9.37 5.73 -5.50
C GLY A 411 10.73 5.31 -4.93
N ASP A 412 11.44 4.40 -5.59
CA ASP A 412 12.83 4.03 -5.28
C ASP A 412 13.87 5.01 -5.87
N ASN A 413 13.40 6.12 -6.43
CA ASN A 413 14.19 7.18 -7.08
C ASN A 413 14.90 6.74 -8.36
N THR A 414 14.63 5.52 -8.85
CA THR A 414 15.18 4.98 -10.08
C THR A 414 14.13 4.96 -11.19
N CYS A 415 14.59 5.22 -12.41
CA CYS A 415 13.83 5.00 -13.63
C CYS A 415 14.41 3.80 -14.36
N LYS A 416 13.62 2.77 -14.63
CA LYS A 416 14.08 1.58 -15.36
C LYS A 416 13.60 1.62 -16.79
N VAL A 417 14.51 1.34 -17.71
CA VAL A 417 14.24 1.21 -19.14
C VAL A 417 14.26 -0.26 -19.53
N TRP A 418 13.12 -0.73 -20.04
CA TRP A 418 12.86 -2.11 -20.40
C TRP A 418 12.85 -2.27 -21.92
N ASP A 419 13.33 -3.40 -22.42
CA ASP A 419 13.11 -3.80 -23.81
C ASP A 419 11.93 -4.77 -23.90
N LEU A 420 10.95 -4.44 -24.72
CA LEU A 420 9.82 -5.33 -25.04
C LEU A 420 10.26 -6.56 -25.84
N ARG A 421 11.30 -6.44 -26.67
CA ARG A 421 11.75 -7.53 -27.54
C ARG A 421 12.60 -8.55 -26.78
N GLN A 422 13.49 -8.05 -25.93
CA GLN A 422 14.37 -8.89 -25.11
C GLN A 422 13.71 -9.30 -23.79
N ARG A 423 12.56 -8.69 -23.44
CA ARG A 423 11.80 -8.90 -22.20
C ARG A 423 12.66 -8.79 -20.93
N ARG A 424 13.58 -7.83 -20.91
CA ARG A 424 14.46 -7.58 -19.76
C ARG A 424 14.67 -6.09 -19.52
N CYS A 425 15.06 -5.75 -18.29
CA CYS A 425 15.58 -4.43 -17.98
C CYS A 425 16.91 -4.23 -18.72
N ILE A 426 17.00 -3.19 -19.56
CA ILE A 426 18.24 -2.83 -20.25
C ILE A 426 19.10 -1.96 -19.33
N TYR A 427 18.48 -0.97 -18.70
CA TYR A 427 19.21 0.05 -17.98
C TYR A 427 18.39 0.61 -16.82
N THR A 428 19.05 0.84 -15.68
CA THR A 428 18.48 1.51 -14.52
C THR A 428 19.13 2.89 -14.40
N ILE A 429 18.34 3.95 -14.54
CA ILE A 429 18.75 5.34 -14.43
C ILE A 429 18.55 5.79 -12.97
N PRO A 430 19.62 6.15 -12.24
CA PRO A 430 19.47 6.90 -10.99
C PRO A 430 19.06 8.32 -11.35
N ALA A 431 17.76 8.63 -11.26
CA ALA A 431 17.22 9.85 -11.85
C ALA A 431 17.21 11.03 -10.88
N HIS A 432 16.66 10.84 -9.68
CA HIS A 432 16.40 11.93 -8.72
C HIS A 432 16.78 11.53 -7.29
N GLN A 433 16.76 12.51 -6.37
CA GLN A 433 16.98 12.28 -4.94
C GLN A 433 15.70 11.85 -4.20
N ASN A 434 14.53 12.09 -4.80
CA ASN A 434 13.22 11.71 -4.28
C ASN A 434 12.43 10.96 -5.37
N LEU A 435 11.21 10.54 -5.03
CA LEU A 435 10.34 9.76 -5.90
C LEU A 435 10.16 10.41 -7.28
N ILE A 436 10.00 9.56 -8.29
CA ILE A 436 9.77 10.00 -9.68
C ILE A 436 8.27 10.06 -9.94
N SER A 437 7.74 11.26 -10.13
CA SER A 437 6.29 11.47 -10.33
C SER A 437 5.82 11.12 -11.75
N ALA A 438 6.60 11.47 -12.77
CA ALA A 438 6.24 11.27 -14.17
C ALA A 438 7.48 11.04 -15.04
N VAL A 439 7.39 10.06 -15.94
CA VAL A 439 8.35 9.82 -17.01
C VAL A 439 7.62 9.98 -18.34
N LYS A 440 8.20 10.74 -19.27
CA LYS A 440 7.66 10.93 -20.63
C LYS A 440 8.77 10.80 -21.65
N PHE A 441 8.55 10.01 -22.69
CA PHE A 441 9.43 9.98 -23.85
C PHE A 441 9.14 11.14 -24.80
N GLN A 442 10.16 11.53 -25.57
CA GLN A 442 9.97 12.46 -26.66
C GLN A 442 9.11 11.87 -27.75
N ARG A 443 7.98 12.51 -28.07
CA ARG A 443 7.12 12.15 -29.20
C ARG A 443 7.85 12.50 -30.51
N LYS A 444 7.93 11.56 -31.47
CA LYS A 444 8.53 11.83 -32.79
C LYS A 444 7.60 12.75 -33.59
N TYR A 445 8.10 13.90 -34.01
CA TYR A 445 7.43 14.77 -34.98
C TYR A 445 7.75 14.32 -36.42
N SER A 446 6.72 14.24 -37.26
CA SER A 446 6.88 14.26 -38.72
C SER A 446 7.33 15.67 -39.16
N ARG A 447 8.20 15.73 -40.17
CA ARG A 447 8.98 16.86 -40.70
C ARG A 447 8.28 18.22 -40.99
N LEU A 448 7.00 18.43 -40.69
CA LEU A 448 6.23 19.57 -41.23
C LEU A 448 6.04 20.79 -40.31
N HIS A 449 6.41 20.74 -39.03
CA HIS A 449 6.44 21.95 -38.19
C HIS A 449 7.70 21.96 -37.33
N PRO A 450 8.63 22.91 -37.53
CA PRO A 450 9.67 23.15 -36.55
C PRO A 450 9.01 23.79 -35.32
N GLU A 451 9.52 23.44 -34.15
CA GLU A 451 9.12 23.96 -32.83
C GLU A 451 7.93 23.26 -32.17
N CYS A 452 8.24 22.40 -31.20
CA CYS A 452 7.65 22.45 -29.86
C CYS A 452 8.44 21.55 -28.89
N TYR A 453 8.90 22.16 -27.80
CA TYR A 453 9.79 21.61 -26.78
C TYR A 453 9.02 20.82 -25.71
N ILE A 454 9.68 19.83 -25.10
CA ILE A 454 9.13 19.06 -23.98
C ILE A 454 9.53 19.74 -22.67
N ILE A 455 8.51 20.19 -21.94
CA ILE A 455 8.64 20.76 -20.60
C ILE A 455 8.68 19.60 -19.59
N GLY A 456 9.78 19.47 -18.86
CA GLY A 456 9.79 18.80 -17.57
C GLY A 456 9.22 19.76 -16.53
N LEU A 457 7.93 19.63 -16.20
CA LEU A 457 7.35 20.39 -15.10
C LEU A 457 7.81 19.77 -13.77
N ARG A 458 8.69 20.47 -13.06
CA ARG A 458 8.97 20.19 -11.65
C ARG A 458 7.84 20.81 -10.84
N LEU A 459 6.84 20.00 -10.49
CA LEU A 459 5.89 20.35 -9.44
C LEU A 459 6.63 20.22 -8.10
N SER A 460 7.22 21.31 -7.62
CA SER A 460 7.69 21.39 -6.24
C SER A 460 6.50 21.70 -5.34
N SER A 461 6.06 20.72 -4.55
CA SER A 461 5.38 21.01 -3.29
C SER A 461 6.43 21.54 -2.33
N SER A 462 6.35 22.82 -1.96
CA SER A 462 6.95 23.32 -0.72
C SER A 462 6.16 22.82 0.47
#